data_AF-A0A653Q4A9-F1
#
_entry.id   AF-A0A653Q4A9-F1
#
_cell.length_a   1.000
_cell.length_b   1.000
_cell.length_c   1.000
_cell.angle_alpha   90.00
_cell.angle_beta   90.00
_cell.angle_gamma   90.00
#
_symmetry.space_group_name_H-M   'P 1'
#
loop_
_entity.id
_entity.type
_entity.pdbx_description
1 polymer ?
#
loop_
_entity_poly.entity_id
_entity_poly.type
_entity_poly.pdbx_seq_one_letter_code
_entity_poly.pdbx_strand_id
1 'polypeptide(L)'
;MDWLRFAEESRRRVPHRLLPALLTLAETKSAVFRHLEPAIGTRGRWMQEIKNPSSPDPAAPTANLSSSEPAADYGPLGGRKPSDARVQLTENWTSLSARERAGTLALFVGNLHNDDEALLERALDDKAKGVRDVALRLLDQLPGSARAGRMAARLRPLLHATGLLSKRLEIDLPPDPDKEALRDGIPGNPRNREPDRMSRLEAIIKGAPLDVWTSVTGRNRSATVALLREEPRILDAMIAATAARQDAEWARALLTAATDRRLLDCLPPEERAHWLERHVRLGSDEPLTLAPLLVDLPQPWSAPLADAVLTVISGKDGGRLAALLAEDLPTALPPEATERCRQLLAQTDKDAARRRVLRDAVQYQSFKQSLTEAFR
;
A
#
# COMPACT_ATOMS: atom_id res chain seq x y z
N MET A 1 6.19 -7.31 21.44
CA MET A 1 7.20 -7.51 20.36
C MET A 1 8.62 -7.16 20.80
N ASP A 2 8.84 -6.61 22.00
CA ASP A 2 10.17 -6.18 22.45
C ASP A 2 11.18 -7.32 22.69
N TRP A 3 10.73 -8.51 23.12
CA TRP A 3 11.66 -9.56 23.56
C TRP A 3 12.43 -10.27 22.43
N LEU A 4 11.87 -10.37 21.20
CA LEU A 4 12.58 -10.95 20.05
C LEU A 4 13.69 -10.02 19.55
N ARG A 5 13.44 -8.70 19.58
CA ARG A 5 14.47 -7.69 19.31
C ARG A 5 15.54 -7.67 20.39
N PHE A 6 15.16 -7.79 21.67
CA PHE A 6 16.14 -7.96 22.76
C PHE A 6 16.94 -9.26 22.65
N ALA A 7 16.33 -10.35 22.16
CA ALA A 7 17.02 -11.61 21.91
C ALA A 7 18.04 -11.49 20.77
N GLU A 8 17.71 -10.73 19.72
CA GLU A 8 18.61 -10.37 18.62
C GLU A 8 19.79 -9.51 19.12
N GLU A 9 19.51 -8.43 19.85
CA GLU A 9 20.52 -7.53 20.44
C GLU A 9 21.44 -8.26 21.42
N SER A 10 20.91 -9.23 22.17
CA SER A 10 21.66 -10.03 23.15
C SER A 10 22.26 -11.32 22.58
N ARG A 11 22.10 -11.61 21.28
CA ARG A 11 22.46 -12.88 20.60
C ARG A 11 21.97 -14.15 21.32
N ARG A 12 20.84 -14.08 22.01
CA ARG A 12 20.25 -15.21 22.74
C ARG A 12 19.20 -15.92 21.88
N ARG A 13 19.13 -17.24 21.99
CA ARG A 13 18.22 -18.09 21.20
C ARG A 13 17.03 -18.56 22.03
N VAL A 14 15.92 -18.80 21.34
CA VAL A 14 14.71 -19.36 21.95
C VAL A 14 14.99 -20.82 22.33
N PRO A 15 14.66 -21.24 23.58
CA PRO A 15 14.75 -22.63 23.98
C PRO A 15 13.97 -23.55 23.03
N HIS A 16 14.58 -24.68 22.65
CA HIS A 16 14.02 -25.55 21.60
C HIS A 16 12.60 -26.06 21.87
N ARG A 17 12.16 -26.13 23.13
CA ARG A 17 10.81 -26.54 23.54
C ARG A 17 9.73 -25.52 23.15
N LEU A 18 10.10 -24.25 22.98
CA LEU A 18 9.18 -23.16 22.67
C LEU A 18 9.12 -22.83 21.16
N LEU A 19 10.02 -23.43 20.36
CA LEU A 19 10.05 -23.23 18.90
C LEU A 19 8.73 -23.60 18.21
N PRO A 20 8.05 -24.72 18.51
CA PRO A 20 6.79 -25.06 17.84
C PRO A 20 5.71 -23.99 18.06
N ALA A 21 5.55 -23.53 19.30
CA ALA A 21 4.57 -22.50 19.64
C ALA A 21 4.90 -21.14 19.00
N LEU A 22 6.19 -20.78 18.96
CA LEU A 22 6.65 -19.55 18.31
C LEU A 22 6.45 -19.60 16.79
N LEU A 23 6.69 -20.74 16.15
CA LEU A 23 6.44 -20.93 14.71
C LEU A 23 4.95 -20.83 14.39
N THR A 24 4.08 -21.47 15.18
CA THR A 24 2.62 -21.33 15.02
C THR A 24 2.15 -19.88 15.22
N LEU A 25 2.77 -19.13 16.13
CA LEU A 25 2.47 -17.71 16.31
C LEU A 25 2.96 -16.85 15.13
N ALA A 26 4.10 -17.20 14.53
CA ALA A 26 4.64 -16.53 13.35
C ALA A 26 3.78 -16.76 12.09
N GLU A 27 3.06 -17.89 12.00
CA GLU A 27 2.11 -18.17 10.92
C GLU A 27 0.92 -17.20 10.91
N THR A 28 0.52 -16.70 12.08
CA THR A 28 -0.65 -15.81 12.23
C THR A 28 -0.27 -14.34 12.43
N LYS A 29 0.95 -14.05 12.90
CA LYS A 29 1.41 -12.68 13.18
C LYS A 29 2.67 -12.34 12.38
N SER A 30 2.49 -11.61 11.28
CA SER A 30 3.57 -11.22 10.36
C SER A 30 4.69 -10.43 11.04
N ALA A 31 4.39 -9.67 12.09
CA ALA A 31 5.40 -8.96 12.87
C ALA A 31 6.36 -9.93 13.57
N VAL A 32 5.84 -11.04 14.12
CA VAL A 32 6.66 -12.11 14.76
C VAL A 32 7.53 -12.80 13.72
N PHE A 33 6.98 -13.09 12.53
CA PHE A 33 7.71 -13.71 11.44
C PHE A 33 8.92 -12.88 10.98
N ARG A 34 8.78 -11.55 10.86
CA ARG A 34 9.85 -10.66 10.41
C ARG A 34 11.08 -10.62 11.33
N HIS A 35 10.91 -10.90 12.62
CA HIS A 35 11.99 -10.89 13.62
C HIS A 35 12.39 -12.29 14.10
N LEU A 36 11.99 -13.32 13.37
CA LEU A 36 12.10 -14.70 13.82
C LEU A 36 13.49 -15.31 13.57
N GLU A 37 14.11 -14.98 12.43
CA GLU A 37 15.37 -15.56 11.95
C GLU A 37 16.53 -15.52 12.96
N PRO A 38 16.78 -14.39 13.67
CA PRO A 38 17.86 -14.32 14.65
C PRO A 38 17.63 -15.24 15.86
N ALA A 39 16.37 -15.49 16.23
CA ALA A 39 15.98 -16.08 17.50
C ALA A 39 15.79 -17.62 17.45
N ILE A 40 15.52 -18.19 16.27
CA ILE A 40 15.15 -19.61 16.11
C ILE A 40 16.33 -20.56 15.85
N GLY A 41 17.45 -20.06 15.34
CA GLY A 41 18.64 -20.84 15.03
C GLY A 41 18.41 -22.01 14.05
N THR A 42 19.40 -22.89 13.90
CA THR A 42 19.40 -23.99 12.91
C THR A 42 18.21 -24.94 13.05
N ARG A 43 17.78 -25.24 14.29
CA ARG A 43 16.69 -26.18 14.55
C ARG A 43 15.33 -25.60 14.18
N GLY A 44 15.10 -24.31 14.40
CA GLY A 44 13.85 -23.68 13.98
C GLY A 44 13.75 -23.52 12.47
N ARG A 45 14.87 -23.25 11.76
CA ARG A 45 14.90 -23.26 10.29
C ARG A 45 14.57 -24.63 9.70
N TRP A 46 15.17 -25.69 10.25
CA TRP A 46 14.83 -27.06 9.85
C TRP A 46 13.33 -27.38 10.07
N MET A 47 12.74 -26.88 11.16
CA MET A 47 11.30 -27.05 11.39
C MET A 47 10.43 -26.23 10.42
N GLN A 48 10.90 -25.07 9.94
CA GLN A 48 10.23 -24.32 8.87
C GLN A 48 10.29 -25.03 7.53
N GLU A 49 11.45 -25.60 7.17
CA GLU A 49 11.64 -26.38 5.94
C GLU A 49 10.75 -27.63 5.90
N ILE A 50 10.51 -28.26 7.05
CA ILE A 50 9.60 -29.42 7.16
C ILE A 50 8.14 -29.01 7.03
N LYS A 51 7.75 -27.84 7.57
CA LYS A 51 6.38 -27.34 7.48
C LYS A 51 6.05 -26.77 6.09
N ASN A 52 7.03 -26.18 5.42
CA ASN A 52 6.95 -25.67 4.04
C ASN A 52 8.01 -26.37 3.19
N PRO A 53 7.80 -27.64 2.80
CA PRO A 53 8.69 -28.27 1.83
C PRO A 53 8.59 -27.46 0.53
N SER A 54 9.72 -26.92 0.06
CA SER A 54 9.78 -26.37 -1.29
C SER A 54 9.53 -27.52 -2.26
N SER A 55 8.30 -27.61 -2.77
CA SER A 55 7.89 -28.64 -3.73
C SER A 55 7.34 -28.00 -5.02
N PRO A 56 7.52 -28.68 -6.17
CA PRO A 56 7.24 -28.13 -7.49
C PRO A 56 5.75 -28.29 -7.88
N ASP A 57 5.33 -27.40 -8.79
CA ASP A 57 3.98 -27.20 -9.34
C ASP A 57 3.34 -28.46 -9.96
N PRO A 58 2.00 -28.59 -9.90
CA PRO A 58 1.25 -28.93 -11.13
C PRO A 58 -0.08 -28.16 -11.31
N ALA A 59 -0.46 -28.04 -12.58
CA ALA A 59 -1.45 -27.11 -13.15
C ALA A 59 -2.95 -27.50 -13.09
N ALA A 60 -3.80 -26.44 -13.02
CA ALA A 60 -5.12 -26.19 -13.66
C ALA A 60 -6.39 -26.98 -13.24
N PRO A 61 -7.65 -26.56 -13.58
CA PRO A 61 -8.22 -25.22 -13.87
C PRO A 61 -9.58 -24.93 -13.16
N THR A 62 -9.95 -23.68 -12.89
CA THR A 62 -11.38 -23.26 -12.83
C THR A 62 -11.59 -21.80 -13.24
N ALA A 63 -12.55 -21.62 -14.13
CA ALA A 63 -13.07 -20.34 -14.57
C ALA A 63 -14.01 -19.75 -13.51
N ASN A 64 -13.85 -18.45 -13.22
CA ASN A 64 -14.97 -17.54 -13.00
C ASN A 64 -14.52 -16.09 -13.22
N LEU A 65 -15.33 -15.38 -14.01
CA LEU A 65 -15.12 -14.01 -14.45
C LEU A 65 -15.45 -13.03 -13.30
N SER A 66 -14.42 -12.41 -12.74
CA SER A 66 -14.48 -11.03 -12.26
C SER A 66 -13.11 -10.41 -12.55
N SER A 67 -13.10 -9.34 -13.34
CA SER A 67 -11.90 -8.69 -13.86
C SER A 67 -11.16 -7.93 -12.76
N SER A 68 -10.36 -8.68 -12.02
CA SER A 68 -9.14 -8.24 -11.34
C SER A 68 -8.29 -9.51 -11.28
N GLU A 69 -7.48 -9.75 -12.31
CA GLU A 69 -6.56 -10.89 -12.31
C GLU A 69 -5.61 -10.72 -11.12
N PRO A 70 -5.53 -11.70 -10.18
CA PRO A 70 -4.43 -11.71 -9.24
C PRO A 70 -3.14 -11.84 -10.05
N ALA A 71 -2.18 -10.97 -9.75
CA ALA A 71 -0.85 -10.97 -10.33
C ALA A 71 -0.34 -12.40 -10.47
N ALA A 72 0.10 -12.79 -11.67
CA ALA A 72 0.94 -13.96 -11.80
C ALA A 72 2.10 -13.77 -10.82
N ASP A 73 2.14 -14.61 -9.78
CA ASP A 73 3.18 -14.60 -8.77
C ASP A 73 4.49 -15.04 -9.44
N TYR A 74 5.23 -14.05 -9.93
CA TYR A 74 6.61 -14.22 -10.36
C TYR A 74 7.43 -14.20 -9.07
N GLY A 75 7.45 -15.35 -8.38
CA GLY A 75 8.09 -15.51 -7.09
C GLY A 75 9.53 -14.94 -7.07
N PRO A 76 10.01 -14.48 -5.90
CA PRO A 76 11.25 -13.74 -5.80
C PRO A 76 12.44 -14.59 -6.28
N LEU A 77 13.14 -14.12 -7.31
CA LEU A 77 14.51 -14.52 -7.61
C LEU A 77 15.42 -13.90 -6.54
N GLY A 78 15.36 -14.45 -5.32
CA GLY A 78 16.12 -13.95 -4.17
C GLY A 78 17.62 -13.96 -4.43
N GLY A 79 18.28 -12.81 -4.27
CA GLY A 79 19.74 -12.68 -4.20
C GLY A 79 20.44 -11.92 -5.33
N ARG A 80 19.73 -11.39 -6.34
CA ARG A 80 20.35 -10.63 -7.44
C ARG A 80 20.26 -9.12 -7.27
N LYS A 81 21.32 -8.39 -7.61
CA LYS A 81 21.32 -6.91 -7.60
C LYS A 81 20.61 -6.38 -8.86
N PRO A 82 19.86 -5.26 -8.77
CA PRO A 82 19.19 -4.67 -9.94
C PRO A 82 20.14 -4.26 -11.08
N SER A 83 21.40 -3.92 -10.77
CA SER A 83 22.45 -3.68 -11.76
C SER A 83 22.70 -4.91 -12.64
N ASP A 84 22.72 -6.10 -12.05
CA ASP A 84 23.03 -7.35 -12.74
C ASP A 84 21.85 -7.78 -13.61
N ALA A 85 20.63 -7.45 -13.17
CA ALA A 85 19.40 -7.66 -13.93
C ALA A 85 19.37 -6.83 -15.23
N ARG A 86 19.85 -5.57 -15.22
CA ARG A 86 19.95 -4.73 -16.43
C ARG A 86 20.89 -5.34 -17.47
N VAL A 87 22.09 -5.71 -17.03
CA VAL A 87 23.11 -6.33 -17.91
C VAL A 87 22.56 -7.61 -18.51
N GLN A 88 21.99 -8.49 -17.67
CA GLN A 88 21.41 -9.75 -18.11
C GLN A 88 20.31 -9.55 -19.15
N LEU A 89 19.36 -8.64 -18.91
CA LEU A 89 18.27 -8.37 -19.85
C LEU A 89 18.78 -7.74 -21.15
N THR A 90 19.77 -6.86 -21.08
CA THR A 90 20.32 -6.19 -22.28
C THR A 90 21.08 -7.16 -23.17
N GLU A 91 21.93 -8.00 -22.58
CA GLU A 91 22.79 -8.93 -23.31
C GLU A 91 22.06 -10.20 -23.76
N ASN A 92 21.13 -10.70 -22.95
CA ASN A 92 20.55 -12.04 -23.11
C ASN A 92 19.03 -12.02 -23.42
N TRP A 93 18.47 -10.88 -23.84
CA TRP A 93 17.02 -10.74 -24.05
C TRP A 93 16.38 -11.88 -24.86
N THR A 94 17.04 -12.29 -25.95
CA THR A 94 16.51 -13.30 -26.88
C THR A 94 16.70 -14.75 -26.39
N SER A 95 17.65 -15.00 -25.48
CA SER A 95 17.91 -16.33 -24.93
C SER A 95 17.10 -16.63 -23.67
N LEU A 96 16.65 -15.60 -22.95
CA LEU A 96 15.77 -15.74 -21.80
C LEU A 96 14.36 -16.17 -22.21
N SER A 97 13.73 -17.02 -21.40
CA SER A 97 12.29 -17.30 -21.52
C SER A 97 11.44 -16.08 -21.16
N ALA A 98 10.17 -16.07 -21.58
CA ALA A 98 9.24 -15.00 -21.21
C ALA A 98 9.06 -14.86 -19.69
N ARG A 99 9.09 -15.98 -18.95
CA ARG A 99 8.99 -15.98 -17.48
C ARG A 99 10.23 -15.34 -16.85
N GLU A 100 11.42 -15.68 -17.33
CA GLU A 100 12.66 -15.09 -16.84
C GLU A 100 12.75 -13.60 -17.16
N ARG A 101 12.33 -13.17 -18.35
CA ARG A 101 12.27 -11.75 -18.69
C ARG A 101 11.34 -10.98 -17.74
N ALA A 102 10.11 -11.46 -17.56
CA ALA A 102 9.14 -10.83 -16.65
C ALA A 102 9.65 -10.81 -15.20
N GLY A 103 10.19 -11.93 -14.71
CA GLY A 103 10.74 -12.03 -13.35
C GLY A 103 11.96 -11.14 -13.13
N THR A 104 12.83 -11.01 -14.13
CA THR A 104 14.02 -10.15 -14.05
C THR A 104 13.65 -8.66 -14.11
N LEU A 105 12.68 -8.27 -14.96
CA LEU A 105 12.13 -6.91 -14.96
C LEU A 105 11.47 -6.56 -13.62
N ALA A 106 10.77 -7.51 -12.99
CA ALA A 106 10.12 -7.29 -11.71
C ALA A 106 11.11 -6.94 -10.57
N LEU A 107 12.40 -7.24 -10.72
CA LEU A 107 13.45 -6.84 -9.77
C LEU A 107 13.70 -5.32 -9.75
N PHE A 108 13.17 -4.56 -10.72
CA PHE A 108 13.32 -3.10 -10.75
C PHE A 108 12.31 -2.40 -9.84
N VAL A 109 11.29 -3.10 -9.33
CA VAL A 109 10.32 -2.52 -8.38
C VAL A 109 11.06 -2.00 -7.15
N GLY A 110 10.85 -0.72 -6.82
CA GLY A 110 11.51 -0.06 -5.68
C GLY A 110 12.97 0.36 -5.91
N ASN A 111 13.56 0.05 -7.07
CA ASN A 111 14.91 0.50 -7.46
C ASN A 111 14.97 0.83 -8.96
N LEU A 112 13.95 1.54 -9.44
CA LEU A 112 13.79 1.93 -10.84
C LEU A 112 14.50 3.26 -11.10
N HIS A 113 15.25 3.34 -12.20
CA HIS A 113 15.95 4.55 -12.61
C HIS A 113 15.58 4.93 -14.04
N ASN A 114 15.81 6.20 -14.41
CA ASN A 114 15.53 6.69 -15.77
C ASN A 114 16.30 5.91 -16.86
N ASP A 115 17.50 5.42 -16.54
CA ASP A 115 18.32 4.62 -17.47
C ASP A 115 17.66 3.28 -17.86
N ASP A 116 16.65 2.82 -17.11
CA ASP A 116 15.88 1.62 -17.42
C ASP A 116 14.87 1.83 -18.55
N GLU A 117 14.56 3.08 -18.90
CA GLU A 117 13.48 3.43 -19.81
C GLU A 117 13.63 2.75 -21.18
N ALA A 118 14.82 2.77 -21.77
CA ALA A 118 15.07 2.18 -23.08
C ALA A 118 14.80 0.66 -23.11
N LEU A 119 15.14 -0.03 -22.02
CA LEU A 119 14.88 -1.46 -21.86
C LEU A 119 13.37 -1.73 -21.68
N LEU A 120 12.68 -0.89 -20.91
CA LEU A 120 11.24 -0.99 -20.68
C LEU A 120 10.43 -0.69 -21.95
N GLU A 121 10.82 0.31 -22.73
CA GLU A 121 10.22 0.61 -24.03
C GLU A 121 10.39 -0.56 -24.99
N ARG A 122 11.58 -1.18 -25.06
CA ARG A 122 11.78 -2.44 -25.81
C ARG A 122 10.87 -3.57 -25.32
N ALA A 123 10.64 -3.66 -24.01
CA ALA A 123 9.80 -4.69 -23.41
C ALA A 123 8.32 -4.56 -23.76
N LEU A 124 7.84 -3.36 -24.15
CA LEU A 124 6.48 -3.16 -24.67
C LEU A 124 6.23 -3.90 -25.99
N ASP A 125 7.29 -4.20 -26.75
CA ASP A 125 7.21 -4.94 -28.02
C ASP A 125 7.38 -6.46 -27.84
N ASP A 126 7.47 -6.95 -26.61
CA ASP A 126 7.60 -8.39 -26.34
C ASP A 126 6.36 -9.16 -26.80
N LYS A 127 6.53 -10.39 -27.28
CA LYS A 127 5.40 -11.26 -27.68
C LYS A 127 4.55 -11.70 -26.49
N ALA A 128 5.17 -11.88 -25.32
CA ALA A 128 4.49 -12.33 -24.11
C ALA A 128 3.78 -11.20 -23.38
N LYS A 129 2.45 -11.34 -23.16
CA LYS A 129 1.64 -10.36 -22.42
C LYS A 129 2.22 -10.04 -21.04
N GLY A 130 2.64 -11.07 -20.28
CA GLY A 130 3.19 -10.87 -18.94
C GLY A 130 4.45 -9.99 -18.89
N VAL A 131 5.31 -10.04 -19.94
CA VAL A 131 6.49 -9.16 -20.03
C VAL A 131 6.04 -7.71 -20.27
N ARG A 132 5.13 -7.50 -21.22
CA ARG A 132 4.56 -6.17 -21.51
C ARG A 132 3.87 -5.58 -20.29
N ASP A 133 3.08 -6.38 -19.56
CA ASP A 133 2.36 -5.93 -18.36
C ASP A 133 3.32 -5.48 -17.25
N VAL A 134 4.44 -6.18 -17.04
CA VAL A 134 5.47 -5.74 -16.08
C VAL A 134 6.10 -4.43 -16.54
N ALA A 135 6.46 -4.32 -17.83
CA ALA A 135 7.06 -3.11 -18.38
C ALA A 135 6.13 -1.89 -18.26
N LEU A 136 4.84 -2.05 -18.56
CA LEU A 136 3.82 -1.00 -18.40
C LEU A 136 3.75 -0.52 -16.95
N ARG A 137 3.68 -1.43 -15.98
CA ARG A 137 3.64 -1.07 -14.54
C ARG A 137 4.89 -0.36 -14.05
N LEU A 138 6.06 -0.67 -14.61
CA LEU A 138 7.30 0.05 -14.29
C LEU A 138 7.32 1.43 -14.96
N LEU A 139 6.89 1.53 -16.22
CA LEU A 139 6.79 2.81 -16.93
C LEU A 139 5.77 3.76 -16.30
N ASP A 140 4.69 3.27 -15.71
CA ASP A 140 3.72 4.08 -14.94
C ASP A 140 4.37 4.81 -13.74
N GLN A 141 5.51 4.31 -13.25
CA GLN A 141 6.31 4.92 -12.17
C GLN A 141 7.30 5.98 -12.68
N LEU A 142 7.48 6.10 -14.01
CA LEU A 142 8.40 7.04 -14.66
C LEU A 142 7.62 8.15 -15.40
N PRO A 143 7.20 9.22 -14.70
CA PRO A 143 6.45 10.32 -15.32
C PRO A 143 7.27 11.09 -16.37
N GLY A 144 8.60 10.95 -16.40
CA GLY A 144 9.47 11.52 -17.43
C GLY A 144 9.61 10.67 -18.70
N SER A 145 9.06 9.46 -18.73
CA SER A 145 9.26 8.54 -19.85
C SER A 145 8.56 8.98 -21.14
N ALA A 146 9.06 8.52 -22.29
CA ALA A 146 8.45 8.71 -23.60
C ALA A 146 7.01 8.19 -23.62
N ARG A 147 6.74 7.02 -23.03
CA ARG A 147 5.37 6.52 -22.84
C ARG A 147 4.52 7.51 -22.03
N ALA A 148 5.02 8.04 -20.92
CA ALA A 148 4.27 9.03 -20.14
C ALA A 148 3.95 10.29 -20.97
N GLY A 149 4.89 10.74 -21.81
CA GLY A 149 4.65 11.82 -22.78
C GLY A 149 3.53 11.49 -23.78
N ARG A 150 3.51 10.27 -24.33
CA ARG A 150 2.43 9.81 -25.22
C ARG A 150 1.08 9.69 -24.50
N MET A 151 1.06 9.25 -23.24
CA MET A 151 -0.16 9.22 -22.41
C MET A 151 -0.66 10.64 -22.11
N ALA A 152 0.23 11.58 -21.81
CA ALA A 152 -0.10 12.99 -21.63
C ALA A 152 -0.73 13.62 -22.89
N ALA A 153 -0.17 13.32 -24.06
CA ALA A 153 -0.70 13.78 -25.34
C ALA A 153 -2.12 13.27 -25.61
N ARG A 154 -2.44 12.05 -25.15
CA ARG A 154 -3.79 11.47 -25.23
C ARG A 154 -4.74 12.04 -24.17
N LEU A 155 -4.25 12.36 -22.97
CA LEU A 155 -5.07 12.88 -21.88
C LEU A 155 -5.50 14.34 -22.11
N ARG A 156 -4.57 15.21 -22.53
CA ARG A 156 -4.81 16.65 -22.70
C ARG A 156 -6.08 17.02 -23.49
N PRO A 157 -6.34 16.46 -24.68
CA PRO A 157 -7.53 16.81 -25.45
C PRO A 157 -8.84 16.33 -24.83
N LEU A 158 -8.79 15.45 -23.83
CA LEU A 158 -9.98 14.94 -23.12
C LEU A 158 -10.38 15.82 -21.93
N LEU A 159 -9.55 16.80 -21.54
CA LEU A 159 -9.77 17.63 -20.36
C LEU A 159 -10.19 19.04 -20.77
N HIS A 160 -11.38 19.47 -20.33
CA HIS A 160 -11.94 20.77 -20.66
C HIS A 160 -12.28 21.57 -19.40
N ALA A 161 -11.52 22.61 -19.12
CA ALA A 161 -11.82 23.54 -18.04
C ALA A 161 -12.85 24.58 -18.51
N THR A 162 -14.11 24.48 -18.07
CA THR A 162 -15.22 25.33 -18.51
C THR A 162 -15.70 26.28 -17.40
N GLY A 163 -16.12 27.51 -17.75
CA GLY A 163 -16.75 28.47 -16.83
C GLY A 163 -15.81 29.51 -16.18
N LEU A 164 -16.08 30.82 -16.36
CA LEU A 164 -15.21 31.90 -15.84
C LEU A 164 -15.27 32.07 -14.31
N LEU A 165 -16.43 31.90 -13.69
CA LEU A 165 -16.68 32.18 -12.25
C LEU A 165 -16.63 30.91 -11.37
N SER A 166 -17.10 29.77 -11.90
CA SER A 166 -17.05 28.46 -11.24
C SER A 166 -16.49 27.43 -12.22
N LYS A 167 -15.14 27.40 -12.39
CA LYS A 167 -14.56 26.48 -13.36
C LYS A 167 -14.94 25.03 -13.00
N ARG A 168 -15.68 24.35 -13.87
CA ARG A 168 -15.87 22.90 -13.87
C ARG A 168 -14.81 22.25 -14.75
N LEU A 169 -14.57 20.97 -14.53
CA LEU A 169 -13.70 20.16 -15.39
C LEU A 169 -14.57 19.10 -16.04
N GLU A 170 -14.78 19.23 -17.34
CA GLU A 170 -15.43 18.23 -18.17
C GLU A 170 -14.36 17.28 -18.70
N ILE A 171 -14.66 15.98 -18.69
CA ILE A 171 -13.71 14.91 -19.01
C ILE A 171 -14.34 13.99 -20.03
N ASP A 172 -13.82 14.03 -21.25
CA ASP A 172 -14.30 13.21 -22.35
C ASP A 172 -13.75 11.78 -22.25
N LEU A 173 -14.54 10.84 -22.72
CA LEU A 173 -14.10 9.46 -22.87
C LEU A 173 -13.18 9.32 -24.10
N PRO A 174 -12.08 8.57 -24.02
CA PRO A 174 -11.15 8.41 -25.13
C PRO A 174 -11.81 7.69 -26.33
N PRO A 175 -11.30 7.92 -27.55
CA PRO A 175 -11.71 7.19 -28.75
C PRO A 175 -11.19 5.74 -28.73
N ASP A 176 -11.38 5.02 -29.84
CA ASP A 176 -10.79 3.70 -30.02
C ASP A 176 -9.26 3.76 -30.13
N PRO A 177 -8.54 2.83 -29.48
CA PRO A 177 -7.09 2.85 -29.44
C PRO A 177 -6.49 2.46 -30.80
N ASP A 178 -5.55 3.27 -31.28
CA ASP A 178 -4.67 2.92 -32.39
C ASP A 178 -3.59 1.90 -31.97
N LYS A 179 -2.74 1.48 -32.92
CA LYS A 179 -1.68 0.49 -32.65
C LYS A 179 -0.71 0.94 -31.57
N GLU A 180 -0.37 2.22 -31.55
CA GLU A 180 0.53 2.79 -30.54
C GLU A 180 -0.14 2.85 -29.16
N ALA A 181 -1.43 3.14 -29.09
CA ALA A 181 -2.22 3.11 -27.85
C ALA A 181 -2.28 1.70 -27.27
N LEU A 182 -2.48 0.68 -28.12
CA LEU A 182 -2.45 -0.73 -27.72
C LEU A 182 -1.06 -1.13 -27.20
N ARG A 183 0.02 -0.69 -27.86
CA ARG A 183 1.42 -0.87 -27.41
C ARG A 183 1.66 -0.24 -26.04
N ASP A 184 1.09 0.95 -25.82
CA ASP A 184 1.17 1.67 -24.56
C ASP A 184 0.24 1.12 -23.45
N GLY A 185 -0.45 0.00 -23.70
CA GLY A 185 -1.25 -0.70 -22.69
C GLY A 185 -2.69 -0.20 -22.57
N ILE A 186 -3.19 0.62 -23.49
CA ILE A 186 -4.60 1.03 -23.51
C ILE A 186 -5.46 -0.17 -23.93
N PRO A 187 -6.50 -0.55 -23.17
CA PRO A 187 -7.36 -1.67 -23.50
C PRO A 187 -8.03 -1.56 -24.88
N GLY A 188 -7.82 -2.59 -25.71
CA GLY A 188 -8.44 -2.72 -27.02
C GLY A 188 -9.94 -3.00 -26.97
N ASN A 189 -10.56 -3.04 -28.16
CA ASN A 189 -11.97 -3.43 -28.30
C ASN A 189 -12.14 -4.93 -27.99
N PRO A 190 -13.01 -5.31 -27.03
CA PRO A 190 -13.33 -6.72 -26.82
C PRO A 190 -14.12 -7.27 -28.02
N ARG A 191 -13.94 -8.55 -28.35
CA ARG A 191 -14.57 -9.17 -29.53
C ARG A 191 -16.10 -9.28 -29.43
N ASN A 192 -16.62 -9.57 -28.23
CA ASN A 192 -18.03 -9.91 -28.00
C ASN A 192 -18.67 -9.09 -26.86
N ARG A 193 -18.15 -7.89 -26.57
CA ARG A 193 -18.65 -7.01 -25.50
C ARG A 193 -18.59 -5.56 -25.91
N GLU A 194 -19.29 -4.72 -25.17
CA GLU A 194 -19.19 -3.27 -25.36
C GLU A 194 -17.80 -2.78 -24.94
N PRO A 195 -17.20 -1.83 -25.69
CA PRO A 195 -15.91 -1.27 -25.33
C PRO A 195 -15.96 -0.49 -24.01
N ASP A 196 -15.10 -0.84 -23.06
CA ASP A 196 -14.97 -0.09 -21.80
C ASP A 196 -14.08 1.14 -22.00
N ARG A 197 -14.69 2.23 -22.45
CA ARG A 197 -14.01 3.52 -22.65
C ARG A 197 -13.51 4.13 -21.33
N MET A 198 -14.14 3.81 -20.20
CA MET A 198 -13.68 4.30 -18.90
C MET A 198 -12.39 3.60 -18.48
N SER A 199 -12.29 2.27 -18.66
CA SER A 199 -11.02 1.55 -18.43
C SER A 199 -9.87 2.08 -19.29
N ARG A 200 -10.14 2.57 -20.50
CA ARG A 200 -9.13 3.27 -21.32
C ARG A 200 -8.70 4.59 -20.70
N LEU A 201 -9.67 5.39 -20.23
CA LEU A 201 -9.37 6.65 -19.57
C LEU A 201 -8.51 6.40 -18.32
N GLU A 202 -8.86 5.41 -17.51
CA GLU A 202 -8.07 5.03 -16.33
C GLU A 202 -6.63 4.62 -16.70
N ALA A 203 -6.43 3.85 -17.77
CA ALA A 203 -5.09 3.50 -18.27
C ALA A 203 -4.29 4.74 -18.72
N ILE A 204 -4.94 5.67 -19.43
CA ILE A 204 -4.33 6.94 -19.84
C ILE A 204 -3.94 7.78 -18.61
N ILE A 205 -4.82 7.89 -17.61
CA ILE A 205 -4.55 8.65 -16.38
C ILE A 205 -3.38 8.04 -15.60
N LYS A 206 -3.35 6.70 -15.45
CA LYS A 206 -2.28 5.98 -14.76
C LYS A 206 -0.92 6.16 -15.44
N GLY A 207 -0.91 6.25 -16.77
CA GLY A 207 0.31 6.45 -17.55
C GLY A 207 0.75 7.91 -17.73
N ALA A 208 -0.15 8.90 -17.61
CA ALA A 208 0.15 10.31 -17.83
C ALA A 208 0.73 10.99 -16.56
N PRO A 209 1.68 11.95 -16.69
CA PRO A 209 2.10 12.78 -15.56
C PRO A 209 0.91 13.54 -14.97
N LEU A 210 0.78 13.54 -13.65
CA LEU A 210 -0.38 14.18 -13.01
C LEU A 210 -0.38 15.70 -13.18
N ASP A 211 0.76 16.31 -13.46
CA ASP A 211 0.86 17.76 -13.72
C ASP A 211 0.14 18.18 -15.02
N VAL A 212 -0.29 17.25 -15.87
CA VAL A 212 -1.23 17.54 -16.97
C VAL A 212 -2.52 18.17 -16.43
N TRP A 213 -3.02 17.69 -15.30
CA TRP A 213 -4.27 18.18 -14.71
C TRP A 213 -4.16 19.64 -14.25
N THR A 214 -3.08 20.00 -13.53
CA THR A 214 -2.84 21.37 -13.08
C THR A 214 -2.54 22.31 -14.25
N SER A 215 -1.84 21.82 -15.27
CA SER A 215 -1.59 22.57 -16.51
C SER A 215 -2.88 22.91 -17.26
N VAL A 216 -3.83 21.98 -17.34
CA VAL A 216 -5.11 22.21 -18.04
C VAL A 216 -6.05 23.10 -17.23
N THR A 217 -6.14 22.89 -15.90
CA THR A 217 -7.02 23.70 -15.05
C THR A 217 -6.46 25.10 -14.79
N GLY A 218 -5.13 25.28 -14.88
CA GLY A 218 -4.41 26.48 -14.46
C GLY A 218 -4.49 26.71 -12.95
N ARG A 219 -4.60 25.63 -12.16
CA ARG A 219 -4.78 25.67 -10.70
C ARG A 219 -3.72 24.82 -10.00
N ASN A 220 -3.57 25.06 -8.70
CA ASN A 220 -2.77 24.18 -7.86
C ASN A 220 -3.43 22.79 -7.70
N ARG A 221 -2.68 21.82 -7.15
CA ARG A 221 -3.11 20.42 -7.01
C ARG A 221 -4.40 20.30 -6.20
N SER A 222 -4.48 20.91 -5.02
CA SER A 222 -5.66 20.84 -4.15
C SER A 222 -6.92 21.41 -4.81
N ALA A 223 -6.79 22.55 -5.49
CA ALA A 223 -7.91 23.16 -6.21
C ALA A 223 -8.31 22.39 -7.48
N THR A 224 -7.39 21.64 -8.08
CA THR A 224 -7.66 20.72 -9.18
C THR A 224 -8.42 19.48 -8.69
N VAL A 225 -7.94 18.85 -7.61
CA VAL A 225 -8.61 17.71 -6.97
C VAL A 225 -10.03 18.09 -6.50
N ALA A 226 -10.23 19.31 -6.00
CA ALA A 226 -11.55 19.78 -5.60
C ALA A 226 -12.60 19.77 -6.73
N LEU A 227 -12.18 19.84 -8.00
CA LEU A 227 -13.07 19.72 -9.16
C LEU A 227 -13.48 18.29 -9.48
N LEU A 228 -12.73 17.32 -8.96
CA LEU A 228 -12.88 15.90 -9.27
C LEU A 228 -13.61 15.13 -8.15
N ARG A 229 -14.13 15.80 -7.11
CA ARG A 229 -14.78 15.14 -5.97
C ARG A 229 -15.94 14.24 -6.37
N GLU A 230 -16.69 14.64 -7.39
CA GLU A 230 -17.84 13.89 -7.91
C GLU A 230 -17.45 12.82 -8.93
N GLU A 231 -16.15 12.61 -9.18
CA GLU A 231 -15.60 11.67 -10.16
C GLU A 231 -14.78 10.55 -9.48
N PRO A 232 -15.41 9.62 -8.75
CA PRO A 232 -14.71 8.66 -7.88
C PRO A 232 -13.78 7.71 -8.64
N ARG A 233 -14.14 7.30 -9.87
CA ARG A 233 -13.27 6.44 -10.70
C ARG A 233 -12.00 7.17 -11.17
N ILE A 234 -12.11 8.46 -11.47
CA ILE A 234 -10.99 9.29 -11.89
C ILE A 234 -10.07 9.54 -10.70
N LEU A 235 -10.65 9.85 -9.53
CA LEU A 235 -9.89 9.93 -8.28
C LEU A 235 -9.16 8.63 -7.98
N ASP A 236 -9.80 7.46 -8.09
CA ASP A 236 -9.11 6.18 -7.86
C ASP A 236 -7.94 5.95 -8.83
N ALA A 237 -8.11 6.28 -10.11
CA ALA A 237 -7.02 6.20 -11.09
C ALA A 237 -5.86 7.15 -10.75
N MET A 238 -6.15 8.38 -10.30
CA MET A 238 -5.14 9.32 -9.84
C MET A 238 -4.45 8.87 -8.54
N ILE A 239 -5.20 8.27 -7.61
CA ILE A 239 -4.65 7.69 -6.37
C ILE A 239 -3.69 6.55 -6.72
N ALA A 240 -4.09 5.63 -7.61
CA ALA A 240 -3.25 4.55 -8.06
C ALA A 240 -1.96 5.07 -8.73
N ALA A 241 -2.05 6.10 -9.57
CA ALA A 241 -0.89 6.72 -10.20
C ALA A 241 0.04 7.41 -9.18
N THR A 242 -0.55 8.13 -8.22
CA THR A 242 0.18 8.81 -7.13
C THR A 242 0.95 7.81 -6.28
N ALA A 243 0.29 6.72 -5.89
CA ALA A 243 0.88 5.66 -5.09
C ALA A 243 2.00 4.91 -5.83
N ALA A 244 1.81 4.62 -7.12
CA ALA A 244 2.86 3.99 -7.93
C ALA A 244 4.13 4.86 -8.01
N ARG A 245 3.96 6.18 -8.06
CA ARG A 245 5.06 7.16 -8.20
C ARG A 245 5.63 7.66 -6.87
N GLN A 246 5.00 7.30 -5.75
CA GLN A 246 5.33 7.82 -4.41
C GLN A 246 5.34 9.36 -4.37
N ASP A 247 4.38 9.99 -5.04
CA ASP A 247 4.29 11.45 -5.15
C ASP A 247 3.60 12.07 -3.93
N ALA A 248 4.40 12.54 -2.96
CA ALA A 248 3.90 13.12 -1.72
C ALA A 248 3.07 14.41 -1.95
N GLU A 249 3.39 15.22 -2.97
CA GLU A 249 2.69 16.47 -3.24
C GLU A 249 1.27 16.22 -3.76
N TRP A 250 1.12 15.26 -4.67
CA TRP A 250 -0.19 14.83 -5.14
C TRP A 250 -0.95 14.05 -4.07
N ALA A 251 -0.26 13.27 -3.22
CA ALA A 251 -0.90 12.58 -2.11
C ALA A 251 -1.56 13.55 -1.12
N ARG A 252 -0.86 14.62 -0.73
CA ARG A 252 -1.42 15.68 0.13
C ARG A 252 -2.68 16.29 -0.47
N ALA A 253 -2.68 16.55 -1.77
CA ALA A 253 -3.83 17.14 -2.45
C ALA A 253 -5.01 16.16 -2.52
N LEU A 254 -4.77 14.90 -2.88
CA LEU A 254 -5.81 13.88 -3.00
C LEU A 254 -6.45 13.50 -1.66
N LEU A 255 -5.68 13.54 -0.57
CA LEU A 255 -6.18 13.32 0.80
C LEU A 255 -7.21 14.38 1.25
N THR A 256 -7.34 15.50 0.54
CA THR A 256 -8.41 16.49 0.80
C THR A 256 -9.77 16.10 0.20
N ALA A 257 -9.81 15.07 -0.64
CA ALA A 257 -11.00 14.58 -1.31
C ALA A 257 -11.32 13.11 -1.00
N ALA A 258 -10.32 12.27 -0.72
CA ALA A 258 -10.52 10.87 -0.40
C ALA A 258 -9.54 10.36 0.68
N THR A 259 -10.07 9.64 1.67
CA THR A 259 -9.27 8.92 2.67
C THR A 259 -8.81 7.59 2.07
N ASP A 260 -7.53 7.46 1.73
CA ASP A 260 -6.97 6.24 1.13
C ASP A 260 -5.59 5.88 1.71
N ARG A 261 -5.42 4.60 2.04
CA ARG A 261 -4.18 4.06 2.63
C ARG A 261 -2.96 4.29 1.74
N ARG A 262 -3.12 4.12 0.42
CA ARG A 262 -2.06 4.24 -0.57
C ARG A 262 -1.47 5.64 -0.60
N LEU A 263 -2.31 6.66 -0.39
CA LEU A 263 -1.86 8.05 -0.31
C LEU A 263 -1.09 8.32 0.99
N LEU A 264 -1.57 7.77 2.10
CA LEU A 264 -0.91 7.91 3.40
C LEU A 264 0.50 7.29 3.39
N ASP A 265 0.71 6.19 2.65
CA ASP A 265 2.04 5.59 2.47
C ASP A 265 3.03 6.47 1.70
N CYS A 266 2.55 7.44 0.92
CA CYS A 266 3.41 8.39 0.21
C CYS A 266 3.90 9.53 1.13
N LEU A 267 3.33 9.68 2.33
CA LEU A 267 3.69 10.75 3.26
C LEU A 267 4.77 10.31 4.24
N PRO A 268 5.63 11.24 4.71
CA PRO A 268 6.53 10.98 5.83
C PRO A 268 5.76 10.50 7.07
N PRO A 269 6.34 9.61 7.91
CA PRO A 269 5.63 9.05 9.07
C PRO A 269 5.02 10.07 10.02
N GLU A 270 5.72 11.19 10.26
CA GLU A 270 5.25 12.27 11.14
C GLU A 270 4.03 12.99 10.55
N GLU A 271 4.06 13.29 9.25
CA GLU A 271 2.95 13.95 8.56
C GLU A 271 1.72 13.04 8.49
N ARG A 272 1.94 11.74 8.24
CA ARG A 272 0.89 10.72 8.26
C ARG A 272 0.19 10.66 9.62
N ALA A 273 0.96 10.67 10.72
CA ALA A 273 0.41 10.67 12.07
C ALA A 273 -0.40 11.94 12.36
N HIS A 274 0.11 13.12 11.94
CA HIS A 274 -0.60 14.39 12.12
C HIS A 274 -1.88 14.47 11.29
N TRP A 275 -1.84 13.98 10.05
CA TRP A 275 -3.03 13.92 9.19
C TRP A 275 -4.10 13.03 9.81
N LEU A 276 -3.73 11.83 10.27
CA LEU A 276 -4.66 10.91 10.93
C LEU A 276 -5.22 11.48 12.22
N GLU A 277 -4.41 12.16 13.03
CA GLU A 277 -4.89 12.85 14.24
C GLU A 277 -5.99 13.86 13.89
N ARG A 278 -5.71 14.77 12.95
CA ARG A 278 -6.68 15.76 12.49
C ARG A 278 -7.93 15.10 11.93
N HIS A 279 -7.76 14.04 11.15
CA HIS A 279 -8.86 13.31 10.53
C HIS A 279 -9.74 12.61 11.55
N VAL A 280 -9.17 11.96 12.56
CA VAL A 280 -9.89 11.33 13.68
C VAL A 280 -10.66 12.38 14.50
N ARG A 281 -10.09 13.58 14.68
CA ARG A 281 -10.74 14.67 15.44
C ARG A 281 -11.89 15.32 14.68
N LEU A 282 -11.76 15.49 13.37
CA LEU A 282 -12.75 16.17 12.52
C LEU A 282 -13.80 15.23 11.92
N GLY A 283 -13.43 13.96 11.74
CA GLY A 283 -14.18 12.99 10.95
C GLY A 283 -15.14 12.14 11.77
N SER A 284 -16.11 11.57 11.06
CA SER A 284 -17.02 10.53 11.53
C SER A 284 -16.91 9.28 10.64
N ASP A 285 -15.72 9.03 10.09
CA ASP A 285 -15.48 7.88 9.22
C ASP A 285 -15.85 6.58 9.92
N GLU A 286 -16.30 5.60 9.13
CA GLU A 286 -16.66 4.30 9.68
C GLU A 286 -15.44 3.64 10.36
N PRO A 287 -15.62 3.02 11.53
CA PRO A 287 -14.54 2.33 12.25
C PRO A 287 -13.76 1.31 11.42
N LEU A 288 -14.42 0.66 10.44
CA LEU A 288 -13.80 -0.31 9.54
C LEU A 288 -12.78 0.30 8.58
N THR A 289 -13.00 1.54 8.14
CA THR A 289 -12.07 2.27 7.27
C THR A 289 -10.92 2.86 8.07
N LEU A 290 -11.20 3.31 9.29
CA LEU A 290 -10.22 3.99 10.14
C LEU A 290 -9.23 3.03 10.82
N ALA A 291 -9.68 1.86 11.29
CA ALA A 291 -8.83 0.96 12.06
C ALA A 291 -7.57 0.49 11.32
N PRO A 292 -7.63 0.03 10.05
CA PRO A 292 -6.44 -0.39 9.32
C PRO A 292 -5.40 0.73 9.17
N LEU A 293 -5.85 1.99 9.02
CA LEU A 293 -4.94 3.14 8.91
C LEU A 293 -4.17 3.40 10.21
N LEU A 294 -4.82 3.17 11.35
CA LEU A 294 -4.22 3.37 12.68
C LEU A 294 -3.24 2.24 13.05
N VAL A 295 -3.54 1.00 12.67
CA VAL A 295 -2.70 -0.18 12.95
C VAL A 295 -1.34 -0.07 12.26
N ASP A 296 -1.30 0.49 11.05
CA ASP A 296 -0.09 0.62 10.24
C ASP A 296 0.86 1.76 10.66
N LEU A 297 0.47 2.55 11.67
CA LEU A 297 1.33 3.59 12.21
C LEU A 297 2.48 3.00 13.05
N PRO A 298 3.67 3.62 13.03
CA PRO A 298 4.72 3.26 13.97
C PRO A 298 4.19 3.40 15.40
N GLN A 299 4.46 2.37 16.20
CA GLN A 299 4.11 2.34 17.61
C GLN A 299 5.34 2.66 18.46
N PRO A 300 5.19 3.39 19.59
CA PRO A 300 3.93 3.95 20.10
C PRO A 300 3.45 5.17 19.29
N TRP A 301 2.14 5.41 19.29
CA TRP A 301 1.52 6.60 18.72
C TRP A 301 1.92 7.87 19.49
N SER A 302 1.78 9.03 18.84
CA SER A 302 1.91 10.32 19.52
C SER A 302 0.77 10.52 20.54
N ALA A 303 1.05 11.24 21.63
CA ALA A 303 0.04 11.55 22.64
C ALA A 303 -1.22 12.25 22.06
N PRO A 304 -1.11 13.21 21.12
CA PRO A 304 -2.28 13.84 20.50
C PRO A 304 -3.16 12.86 19.71
N LEU A 305 -2.55 11.90 19.00
CA LEU A 305 -3.30 10.88 18.26
C LEU A 305 -3.98 9.88 19.21
N ALA A 306 -3.26 9.43 20.23
CA ALA A 306 -3.82 8.55 21.25
C ALA A 306 -5.05 9.16 21.93
N ASP A 307 -4.99 10.45 22.28
CA ASP A 307 -6.12 11.19 22.84
C ASP A 307 -7.31 11.30 21.87
N ALA A 308 -7.04 11.59 20.60
CA ALA A 308 -8.08 11.65 19.56
C ALA A 308 -8.80 10.30 19.42
N VAL A 309 -8.04 9.19 19.32
CA VAL A 309 -8.60 7.84 19.20
C VAL A 309 -9.37 7.43 20.45
N LEU A 310 -8.84 7.71 21.66
CA LEU A 310 -9.54 7.44 22.91
C LEU A 310 -10.85 8.24 23.03
N THR A 311 -10.87 9.47 22.52
CA THR A 311 -12.08 10.29 22.46
C THR A 311 -13.14 9.63 21.58
N VAL A 312 -12.79 9.17 20.38
CA VAL A 312 -13.71 8.44 19.49
C VAL A 312 -14.17 7.13 20.12
N ILE A 313 -13.26 6.37 20.73
CA ILE A 313 -13.58 5.13 21.44
C ILE A 313 -14.58 5.38 22.57
N SER A 314 -14.46 6.49 23.30
CA SER A 314 -15.38 6.86 24.39
C SER A 314 -16.77 7.34 23.92
N GLY A 315 -16.90 7.67 22.64
CA GLY A 315 -18.16 8.12 22.03
C GLY A 315 -19.24 7.03 22.00
N LYS A 316 -20.47 7.38 21.63
CA LYS A 316 -21.64 6.49 21.68
C LYS A 316 -21.46 5.17 20.92
N ASP A 317 -20.78 5.20 19.77
CA ASP A 317 -20.57 4.03 18.88
C ASP A 317 -19.09 3.56 18.84
N GLY A 318 -18.26 4.04 19.78
CA GLY A 318 -16.81 3.79 19.80
C GLY A 318 -16.39 2.36 20.16
N GLY A 319 -17.33 1.51 20.59
CA GLY A 319 -17.06 0.10 20.94
C GLY A 319 -16.59 -0.74 19.76
N ARG A 320 -17.09 -0.46 18.55
CA ARG A 320 -16.68 -1.16 17.34
C ARG A 320 -15.23 -0.85 16.97
N LEU A 321 -14.83 0.42 17.06
CA LEU A 321 -13.45 0.82 16.85
C LEU A 321 -12.52 0.21 17.90
N ALA A 322 -12.94 0.20 19.18
CA ALA A 322 -12.20 -0.46 20.24
C ALA A 322 -11.99 -1.95 19.94
N ALA A 323 -13.03 -2.67 19.51
CA ALA A 323 -12.94 -4.08 19.18
C ALA A 323 -11.98 -4.35 18.01
N LEU A 324 -11.99 -3.51 16.97
CA LEU A 324 -11.08 -3.63 15.82
C LEU A 324 -9.63 -3.37 16.20
N LEU A 325 -9.38 -2.49 17.16
CA LEU A 325 -8.05 -2.13 17.65
C LEU A 325 -7.60 -2.98 18.85
N ALA A 326 -8.35 -4.01 19.25
CA ALA A 326 -8.11 -4.72 20.52
C ALA A 326 -6.71 -5.33 20.64
N GLU A 327 -6.14 -5.80 19.53
CA GLU A 327 -4.80 -6.40 19.53
C GLU A 327 -3.67 -5.37 19.57
N ASP A 328 -3.88 -4.20 18.97
CA ASP A 328 -2.84 -3.20 18.73
C ASP A 328 -2.88 -2.05 19.73
N LEU A 329 -4.07 -1.69 20.25
CA LEU A 329 -4.25 -0.54 21.14
C LEU A 329 -3.33 -0.59 22.38
N PRO A 330 -3.13 -1.73 23.06
CA PRO A 330 -2.24 -1.80 24.23
C PRO A 330 -0.80 -1.40 23.93
N THR A 331 -0.26 -1.81 22.78
CA THR A 331 1.12 -1.51 22.36
C THR A 331 1.23 -0.16 21.66
N ALA A 332 0.16 0.29 21.04
CA ALA A 332 0.11 1.54 20.30
C ALA A 332 -0.04 2.77 21.21
N LEU A 333 -0.71 2.65 22.36
CA LEU A 333 -0.87 3.78 23.28
C LEU A 333 0.46 4.14 23.95
N PRO A 334 0.83 5.44 23.98
CA PRO A 334 1.99 5.90 24.72
C PRO A 334 1.73 5.82 26.25
N PRO A 335 2.76 5.70 27.09
CA PRO A 335 2.60 5.53 28.55
C PRO A 335 1.74 6.62 29.21
N GLU A 336 1.80 7.85 28.70
CA GLU A 336 1.06 9.02 29.17
C GLU A 336 -0.45 8.84 29.04
N ALA A 337 -0.92 8.00 28.11
CA ALA A 337 -2.35 7.73 27.90
C ALA A 337 -2.97 6.82 28.99
N THR A 338 -2.14 6.18 29.83
CA THR A 338 -2.60 5.21 30.84
C THR A 338 -3.61 5.81 31.81
N GLU A 339 -3.37 7.04 32.28
CA GLU A 339 -4.27 7.70 33.23
C GLU A 339 -5.63 8.01 32.60
N ARG A 340 -5.63 8.41 31.32
CA ARG A 340 -6.86 8.62 30.56
C ARG A 340 -7.66 7.33 30.41
N CYS A 341 -7.00 6.20 30.13
CA CYS A 341 -7.65 4.90 30.07
C CYS A 341 -8.30 4.50 31.41
N ARG A 342 -7.64 4.78 32.55
CA ARG A 342 -8.22 4.55 33.90
C ARG A 342 -9.47 5.39 34.14
N GLN A 343 -9.42 6.67 33.77
CA GLN A 343 -10.58 7.56 33.88
C GLN A 343 -11.77 7.07 33.04
N LEU A 344 -11.52 6.62 31.81
CA LEU A 344 -12.56 6.08 30.93
C LEU A 344 -13.13 4.75 31.47
N LEU A 345 -12.31 3.90 32.08
CA LEU A 345 -12.77 2.67 32.74
C LEU A 345 -13.63 2.92 33.98
N ALA A 346 -13.38 4.02 34.70
CA ALA A 346 -14.13 4.40 35.89
C ALA A 346 -15.53 4.96 35.56
N GLN A 347 -15.74 5.43 34.32
CA GLN A 347 -17.05 5.84 33.85
C GLN A 347 -17.93 4.59 33.60
N THR A 348 -19.19 4.64 34.04
CA THR A 348 -20.13 3.53 33.89
C THR A 348 -20.46 3.29 32.42
N ASP A 349 -19.70 2.42 31.77
CA ASP A 349 -19.90 2.06 30.37
C ASP A 349 -20.61 0.70 30.23
N LYS A 350 -21.66 0.66 29.41
CA LYS A 350 -22.40 -0.56 29.08
C LYS A 350 -21.69 -1.40 28.00
N ASP A 351 -20.71 -0.82 27.29
CA ASP A 351 -19.98 -1.49 26.23
C ASP A 351 -18.90 -2.43 26.79
N ALA A 352 -19.07 -3.74 26.59
CA ALA A 352 -18.12 -4.74 27.07
C ALA A 352 -16.81 -4.77 26.27
N ALA A 353 -16.86 -4.48 24.96
CA ALA A 353 -15.67 -4.50 24.12
C ALA A 353 -14.73 -3.35 24.48
N ARG A 354 -15.28 -2.15 24.67
CA ARG A 354 -14.52 -0.98 25.09
C ARG A 354 -13.81 -1.19 26.42
N ARG A 355 -14.55 -1.67 27.43
CA ARG A 355 -13.99 -1.92 28.77
C ARG A 355 -12.88 -2.97 28.75
N ARG A 356 -13.03 -4.01 27.92
CA ARG A 356 -11.99 -5.04 27.76
C ARG A 356 -10.70 -4.42 27.22
N VAL A 357 -10.80 -3.69 26.12
CA VAL A 357 -9.62 -3.14 25.43
C VAL A 357 -8.91 -2.08 26.27
N LEU A 358 -9.66 -1.19 26.95
CA LEU A 358 -9.08 -0.22 27.88
C LEU A 358 -8.38 -0.90 29.07
N ARG A 359 -8.94 -2.01 29.58
CA ARG A 359 -8.31 -2.78 30.67
C ARG A 359 -7.02 -3.43 30.19
N ASP A 360 -7.03 -4.05 29.01
CA ASP A 360 -5.87 -4.71 28.42
C ASP A 360 -4.73 -3.69 28.21
N ALA A 361 -5.04 -2.46 27.77
CA ALA A 361 -4.07 -1.37 27.66
C ALA A 361 -3.44 -0.96 29.01
N VAL A 362 -4.25 -0.79 30.06
CA VAL A 362 -3.74 -0.45 31.41
C VAL A 362 -2.89 -1.58 32.01
N GLN A 363 -3.28 -2.84 31.79
CA GLN A 363 -2.53 -4.00 32.25
C GLN A 363 -1.19 -4.12 31.53
N TYR A 364 -1.17 -3.91 30.21
CA TYR A 364 0.05 -3.93 29.42
C TYR A 364 1.07 -2.88 29.90
N GLN A 365 0.64 -1.64 30.13
CA GLN A 365 1.54 -0.57 30.61
C GLN A 365 2.06 -0.85 32.02
N SER A 366 1.21 -1.32 32.94
CA SER A 366 1.64 -1.75 34.28
C SER A 366 2.70 -2.86 34.22
N PHE A 367 2.49 -3.88 33.38
CA PHE A 367 3.43 -4.97 33.18
C PHE A 367 4.76 -4.50 32.58
N LYS A 368 4.72 -3.61 31.58
CA LYS A 368 5.91 -3.02 30.96
C LYS A 368 6.73 -2.19 31.96
N GLN A 369 6.06 -1.42 32.82
CA GLN A 369 6.71 -0.65 33.88
C GLN A 369 7.40 -1.58 34.89
N SER A 370 6.71 -2.59 35.41
CA SER A 370 7.31 -3.54 36.38
C SER A 370 8.50 -4.31 35.80
N LEU A 371 8.45 -4.69 34.51
CA LEU A 371 9.62 -5.27 33.83
C LEU A 371 10.78 -4.29 33.78
N THR A 372 10.54 -3.04 33.39
CA THR A 372 11.59 -2.02 33.27
C THR A 372 12.25 -1.74 34.63
N GLU A 373 11.47 -1.73 35.71
CA GLU A 373 11.96 -1.57 37.08
C GLU A 373 12.73 -2.80 37.59
N ALA A 374 12.33 -4.01 37.19
CA ALA A 374 13.00 -5.26 37.60
C ALA A 374 14.36 -5.50 36.91
N PHE A 375 14.65 -4.80 35.81
CA PHE A 375 15.90 -4.90 35.05
C PHE A 375 16.80 -3.65 35.17
N ARG A 376 16.45 -2.70 36.05
CA ARG A 376 17.35 -1.64 36.53
C ARG A 376 18.02 -2.10 37.83
#